data_AF-A0A245ZN27-F1
#
_entry.id   AF-A0A245ZN27-F1
#
_cell.length_a   1.000
_cell.length_b   1.000
_cell.length_c   1.000
_cell.angle_alpha   90.00
_cell.angle_beta   90.00
_cell.angle_gamma   90.00
#
_symmetry.space_group_name_H-M   'P 1'
#
loop_
_entity.id
_entity.type
_entity.pdbx_description
1 polymer ?
#
loop_
_entity_poly.entity_id
_entity_poly.type
_entity_poly.pdbx_seq_one_letter_code
_entity_poly.pdbx_strand_id
1 'polypeptide(L)' 'MDATPQRSRAVFSTEDFGLMKEAIGEHIKKIADDPRSAKFSNLYHRLGRLG' A
#
# COMPACT_ATOMS: atom_id res chain seq x y z
N MET A 1 -35.06 -0.73 16.20
CA MET A 1 -34.54 -0.01 15.01
C MET A 1 -33.23 -0.68 14.65
N ASP A 2 -33.26 -1.54 13.64
CA ASP A 2 -32.12 -2.35 13.22
C ASP A 2 -31.05 -1.51 12.53
N ALA A 3 -29.84 -1.49 13.10
CA ALA A 3 -28.68 -0.83 12.53
C ALA A 3 -28.16 -1.66 11.35
N THR A 4 -28.53 -1.29 10.12
CA THR A 4 -27.93 -1.90 8.93
C THR A 4 -26.42 -1.64 8.93
N PRO A 5 -25.57 -2.67 8.72
CA PRO A 5 -24.13 -2.49 8.74
C PRO A 5 -23.72 -1.47 7.67
N GLN A 6 -23.02 -0.42 8.09
CA GLN A 6 -22.41 0.57 7.20
C GLN A 6 -21.58 -0.16 6.16
N ARG A 7 -21.96 -0.09 4.87
CA ARG A 7 -21.16 -0.72 3.80
C ARG A 7 -19.74 -0.19 3.86
N SER A 8 -18.77 -1.10 3.98
CA SER A 8 -17.36 -0.81 3.84
C SER A 8 -17.11 -0.21 2.46
N ARG A 9 -16.79 1.08 2.41
CA ARG A 9 -16.36 1.76 1.18
C ARG A 9 -14.85 1.65 1.09
N ALA A 10 -14.35 1.36 -0.11
CA ALA A 10 -12.93 1.48 -0.38
C ALA A 10 -12.49 2.94 -0.14
N VAL A 11 -11.50 3.12 0.72
CA VAL A 11 -10.91 4.44 1.03
C VAL A 11 -9.92 4.86 -0.05
N PHE A 12 -9.36 3.90 -0.77
CA PHE A 12 -8.39 4.09 -1.84
C PHE A 12 -8.89 3.49 -3.14
N SER A 13 -8.60 4.18 -4.23
CA SER A 13 -8.77 3.70 -5.61
C SER A 13 -7.59 2.82 -6.03
N THR A 14 -7.73 2.16 -7.18
CA THR A 14 -6.62 1.42 -7.82
C THR A 14 -5.47 2.35 -8.23
N GLU A 15 -5.78 3.57 -8.63
CA GLU A 15 -4.80 4.61 -8.97
C GLU A 15 -3.95 5.00 -7.75
N ASP A 16 -4.58 5.15 -6.58
CA ASP A 16 -3.89 5.46 -5.32
C ASP A 16 -2.85 4.39 -4.98
N PHE A 17 -3.15 3.11 -5.22
CA PHE A 17 -2.18 2.03 -5.00
C PHE A 17 -0.98 2.11 -5.94
N GLY A 18 -1.17 2.61 -7.16
CA GLY A 18 -0.09 2.93 -8.09
C GLY A 18 0.85 4.01 -7.55
N LEU A 19 0.27 5.13 -7.10
CA LEU A 19 1.02 6.24 -6.50
C LEU A 19 1.78 5.81 -5.24
N MET A 20 1.14 5.02 -4.37
CA MET A 20 1.79 4.48 -3.17
C MET A 20 2.94 3.53 -3.51
N LYS A 21 2.78 2.69 -4.53
CA LYS A 21 3.83 1.78 -4.99
C LYS A 21 5.06 2.54 -5.48
N GLU A 22 4.87 3.60 -6.25
CA GLU A 22 5.96 4.48 -6.70
C GLU A 22 6.73 5.08 -5.51
N ALA A 23 6.01 5.73 -4.59
CA ALA A 23 6.60 6.35 -3.41
C ALA A 23 7.39 5.36 -2.53
N ILE A 24 6.85 4.14 -2.34
CA ILE A 24 7.53 3.09 -1.59
C ILE A 24 8.75 2.58 -2.34
N GLY A 25 8.68 2.43 -3.66
CA GLY A 25 9.81 2.04 -4.51
C GLY A 25 10.99 3.01 -4.36
N GLU A 26 10.73 4.31 -4.34
CA GLU A 26 11.76 5.31 -4.04
C GLU A 26 12.28 5.22 -2.61
N HIS A 27 11.39 5.00 -1.64
CA HIS A 27 11.78 4.92 -0.24
C HIS A 27 12.72 3.73 0.01
N ILE A 28 12.44 2.56 -0.57
CA ILE A 28 13.29 1.36 -0.47
C ILE A 28 14.72 1.67 -0.92
N LYS A 29 14.89 2.42 -2.02
CA LYS A 29 16.22 2.82 -2.51
C LYS A 29 16.96 3.71 -1.48
N LYS A 30 16.23 4.61 -0.80
CA LYS A 30 16.79 5.49 0.23
C LYS A 30 17.19 4.77 1.51
N ILE A 31 16.56 3.64 1.82
CA ILE A 31 16.79 2.87 3.05
C ILE A 31 17.41 1.49 2.79
N ALA A 32 18.12 1.30 1.66
CA ALA A 32 18.58 -0.02 1.21
C ALA A 32 19.36 -0.80 2.29
N ASP A 33 20.21 -0.11 3.05
CA ASP A 33 21.05 -0.69 4.11
C ASP A 33 20.31 -0.86 5.46
N ASP A 34 19.09 -0.35 5.58
CA ASP A 34 18.27 -0.51 6.77
C ASP A 34 17.54 -1.87 6.71
N PRO A 35 17.54 -2.68 7.78
CA PRO A 35 16.79 -3.95 7.83
C PRO A 35 15.28 -3.78 7.59
N ARG A 36 14.73 -2.57 7.72
CA ARG A 36 13.33 -2.24 7.37
C ARG A 36 13.08 -2.27 5.86
N SER A 37 14.12 -2.19 5.01
CA SER A 37 13.99 -2.25 3.55
C SER A 37 13.21 -3.49 3.10
N ALA A 38 13.48 -4.65 3.70
CA ALA A 38 12.77 -5.90 3.41
C ALA A 38 11.25 -5.81 3.69
N LYS A 39 10.83 -5.09 4.74
CA LYS A 39 9.41 -4.88 5.06
C LYS A 39 8.73 -4.01 4.00
N PHE A 40 9.42 -2.96 3.54
CA PHE A 40 8.93 -2.09 2.47
C PHE A 40 8.91 -2.81 1.11
N SER A 41 9.90 -3.63 0.78
CA SER A 41 9.90 -4.47 -0.43
C SER A 41 8.68 -5.41 -0.46
N ASN A 42 8.38 -6.06 0.67
CA ASN A 42 7.18 -6.89 0.78
C ASN A 42 5.88 -6.07 0.60
N LEU A 43 5.82 -4.84 1.14
CA LEU A 43 4.68 -3.95 0.94
C LEU A 43 4.54 -3.53 -0.52
N TYR A 44 5.64 -3.17 -1.19
CA TYR A 44 5.69 -2.82 -2.61
C TYR A 44 5.11 -3.94 -3.50
N HIS A 45 5.47 -5.20 -3.23
CA HIS A 45 4.92 -6.34 -3.95
C HIS A 45 3.42 -6.56 -3.68
N ARG A 46 2.95 -6.35 -2.44
CA ARG A 46 1.52 -6.45 -2.13
C ARG A 46 0.71 -5.39 -2.87
N LEU A 47 1.18 -4.14 -2.89
CA LEU A 47 0.52 -3.05 -3.61
C LEU A 47 0.46 -3.31 -5.11
N GLY A 48 1.51 -3.90 -5.69
CA GLY A 48 1.50 -4.31 -7.10
C GLY A 48 0.50 -5.42 -7.47
N ARG A 49 -0.18 -6.05 -6.48
CA ARG A 49 -1.27 -7.01 -6.73
C ARG A 49 -2.66 -6.41 -6.53
N LEU A 50 -2.75 -5.19 -5.99
CA LEU A 50 -4.01 -4.48 -5.71
C LEU A 50 -4.40 -3.48 -6.81
N GLY A 51 -3.44 -3.12 -7.68
CA GLY A 51 -3.65 -2.30 -8.87
C GLY A 51 -3.79 -3.15 -10.13
#